data_AF-A0A3S1A431-F1
#
_entry.id   AF-A0A3S1A431-F1
#
_cell.length_a   1.000
_cell.length_b   1.000
_cell.length_c   1.000
_cell.angle_alpha   90.00
_cell.angle_beta   90.00
_cell.angle_gamma   90.00
#
_symmetry.space_group_name_H-M   'P 1'
#
loop_
_entity.id
_entity.type
_entity.pdbx_description
1 polymer ?
#
loop_
_entity_poly.entity_id
_entity_poly.type
_entity_poly.pdbx_seq_one_letter_code
_entity_poly.pdbx_strand_id
1 'polypeptide(L)'
;MSVTMLAPVALVLALYSAGAAAFVNGYDQPLLYACHGGQVLKSVYSEHSNGAEDRRWRFSCGPAPNGASPGACHWTDYVNNWDEPISFMCPANYAIAGIQSYHSNGAEDRRMKFKCCTHSGFKTYSCSLTAYLNGWDRPLDYTVPGGQVLAGWASVHSNGAEDRRHKMLVCNYGQLDA
;
A
#
# COMPACT_ATOMS: atom_id res chain seq x y z
N MET A 1 21.22 -49.36 -42.11
CA MET A 1 20.04 -48.47 -42.13
C MET A 1 19.87 -47.96 -40.71
N SER A 2 20.26 -46.72 -40.43
CA SER A 2 20.19 -46.14 -39.08
C SER A 2 18.97 -45.23 -39.02
N VAL A 3 18.00 -45.54 -38.16
CA VAL A 3 16.79 -44.75 -37.97
C VAL A 3 17.03 -43.82 -36.79
N THR A 4 17.21 -42.54 -37.04
CA THR A 4 17.25 -41.50 -36.01
C THR A 4 15.83 -41.20 -35.55
N MET A 5 15.48 -41.61 -34.32
CA MET A 5 14.24 -41.20 -33.67
C MET A 5 14.35 -39.75 -33.19
N LEU A 6 13.50 -38.87 -33.71
CA LEU A 6 13.29 -37.54 -33.16
C LEU A 6 12.29 -37.64 -31.99
N ALA A 7 12.76 -37.36 -30.77
CA ALA A 7 11.88 -37.26 -29.61
C ALA A 7 11.06 -35.95 -29.69
N PRO A 8 9.74 -35.98 -29.41
CA PRO A 8 8.92 -34.78 -29.43
C PRO A 8 9.26 -33.92 -28.21
N VAL A 9 9.65 -32.66 -28.45
CA VAL A 9 9.80 -31.65 -27.39
C VAL A 9 8.39 -31.26 -26.95
N ALA A 10 7.93 -31.81 -25.84
CA ALA A 10 6.68 -31.40 -25.21
C ALA A 10 6.86 -29.97 -24.67
N LEU A 11 6.12 -29.01 -25.25
CA LEU A 11 6.04 -27.65 -24.73
C LEU A 11 5.23 -27.66 -23.43
N VAL A 12 5.92 -27.63 -22.29
CA VAL A 12 5.28 -27.49 -20.98
C VAL A 12 4.84 -26.03 -20.82
N LEU A 13 3.56 -25.76 -21.05
CA LEU A 13 2.94 -24.49 -20.66
C LEU A 13 2.83 -24.45 -19.13
N ALA A 14 3.78 -23.77 -18.47
CA ALA A 14 3.67 -23.45 -17.06
C ALA A 14 2.51 -22.46 -16.87
N LEU A 15 1.40 -22.95 -16.33
CA LEU A 15 0.31 -22.11 -15.82
C LEU A 15 0.82 -21.40 -14.56
N TYR A 16 1.36 -20.19 -14.74
CA TYR A 16 1.60 -19.28 -13.62
C TYR A 16 0.24 -18.82 -13.10
N SER A 17 -0.23 -19.46 -12.04
CA SER A 17 -1.32 -18.91 -11.24
C SER A 17 -0.83 -17.57 -10.68
N ALA A 18 -1.49 -16.48 -11.09
CA ALA A 18 -1.30 -15.17 -10.48
C ALA A 18 -1.83 -15.23 -9.05
N GLY A 19 -1.05 -15.80 -8.14
CA GLY A 19 -1.36 -15.81 -6.71
C GLY A 19 -1.46 -14.38 -6.21
N ALA A 20 -2.47 -14.10 -5.39
CA ALA A 20 -2.56 -12.83 -4.69
C ALA A 20 -1.23 -12.54 -3.98
N ALA A 21 -0.76 -11.28 -4.03
CA ALA A 21 0.50 -10.88 -3.40
C ALA A 21 0.57 -11.37 -1.95
N ALA A 22 1.71 -11.92 -1.53
CA ALA A 22 1.89 -12.45 -0.18
C ALA A 22 1.81 -11.33 0.88
N PHE A 23 1.42 -11.69 2.11
CA PHE A 23 1.49 -10.75 3.23
C PHE A 23 2.94 -10.34 3.47
N VAL A 24 3.17 -9.03 3.66
CA VAL A 24 4.50 -8.47 3.86
C VAL A 24 4.95 -8.54 5.31
N ASN A 25 4.03 -8.81 6.24
CA ASN A 25 4.31 -9.07 7.64
C ASN A 25 3.34 -10.13 8.21
N GLY A 26 3.73 -10.75 9.32
CA GLY A 26 2.81 -11.51 10.18
C GLY A 26 2.09 -10.61 11.18
N TYR A 27 1.14 -11.19 11.92
CA TYR A 27 0.56 -10.54 13.11
C TYR A 27 1.65 -10.35 14.19
N ASP A 28 1.56 -9.26 14.95
CA ASP A 28 2.51 -8.76 15.95
C ASP A 28 3.93 -8.48 15.41
N GLN A 29 4.13 -8.66 14.09
CA GLN A 29 5.41 -8.46 13.45
C GLN A 29 5.52 -7.04 12.88
N PRO A 30 6.74 -6.48 12.82
CA PRO A 30 6.97 -5.21 12.16
C PRO A 30 6.62 -5.30 10.67
N LEU A 31 6.11 -4.18 10.15
CA LEU A 31 5.85 -3.95 8.75
C LEU A 31 6.90 -2.98 8.21
N LEU A 32 7.55 -3.34 7.10
CA LEU A 32 8.33 -2.42 6.28
C LEU A 32 8.13 -2.77 4.81
N TYR A 33 7.51 -1.87 4.06
CA TYR A 33 7.29 -2.03 2.64
C TYR A 33 7.51 -0.71 1.91
N ALA A 34 8.27 -0.74 0.82
CA ALA A 34 8.50 0.44 -0.02
C ALA A 34 8.59 0.05 -1.49
N CYS A 35 7.99 0.86 -2.34
CA CYS A 35 8.08 0.74 -3.77
C CYS A 35 9.48 1.14 -4.27
N HIS A 36 9.86 0.57 -5.42
CA HIS A 36 11.11 0.88 -6.09
C HIS A 36 11.06 2.32 -6.65
N GLY A 37 12.21 2.84 -7.10
CA GLY A 37 12.29 4.20 -7.63
C GLY A 37 11.28 4.48 -8.75
N GLY A 38 10.53 5.58 -8.64
CA GLY A 38 9.52 6.00 -9.62
C GLY A 38 8.19 5.25 -9.51
N GLN A 39 8.07 4.32 -8.56
CA GLN A 39 6.83 3.63 -8.26
C GLN A 39 6.13 4.23 -7.05
N VAL A 40 4.82 4.07 -7.02
CA VAL A 40 3.93 4.49 -5.92
C VAL A 40 3.06 3.31 -5.49
N LEU A 41 2.48 3.39 -4.29
CA LEU A 41 1.50 2.38 -3.86
C LEU A 41 0.26 2.42 -4.75
N LYS A 42 -0.17 1.24 -5.21
CA LYS A 42 -1.33 1.06 -6.08
C LYS A 42 -2.45 0.28 -5.43
N SER A 43 -2.15 -0.62 -4.51
CA SER A 43 -3.17 -1.25 -3.68
C SER A 43 -2.70 -1.45 -2.25
N VAL A 44 -3.68 -1.45 -1.35
CA VAL A 44 -3.56 -1.72 0.07
C VAL A 44 -4.59 -2.78 0.40
N TYR A 45 -4.12 -3.90 0.94
CA TYR A 45 -4.98 -4.91 1.52
C TYR A 45 -4.51 -5.21 2.95
N SER A 46 -5.45 -5.43 3.86
CA SER A 46 -5.15 -5.79 5.24
C SER A 46 -6.23 -6.67 5.83
N GLU A 47 -5.83 -7.66 6.61
CA GLU A 47 -6.72 -8.47 7.44
C GLU A 47 -6.41 -8.23 8.91
N HIS A 48 -7.42 -8.30 9.77
CA HIS A 48 -7.32 -8.26 11.22
C HIS A 48 -7.51 -9.67 11.80
N SER A 49 -6.93 -9.92 12.97
CA SER A 49 -7.10 -11.16 13.72
C SER A 49 -7.40 -10.85 15.18
N ASN A 50 -8.60 -11.19 15.65
CA ASN A 50 -9.00 -11.05 17.06
C ASN A 50 -8.11 -11.86 18.04
N GLY A 51 -7.40 -12.89 17.56
CA GLY A 51 -6.47 -13.63 18.42
C GLY A 51 -5.18 -12.89 18.73
N ALA A 52 -4.79 -11.97 17.85
CA ALA A 52 -3.56 -11.18 17.97
C ALA A 52 -3.87 -9.69 18.20
N GLU A 53 -5.15 -9.30 18.03
CA GLU A 53 -5.61 -7.92 17.95
C GLU A 53 -4.67 -7.03 17.12
N ASP A 54 -4.33 -7.57 15.95
CA ASP A 54 -3.41 -6.97 15.02
C ASP A 54 -3.83 -7.21 13.57
N ARG A 55 -3.31 -6.35 12.71
CA ARG A 55 -3.45 -6.47 11.27
C ARG A 55 -2.29 -7.20 10.60
N ARG A 56 -2.43 -7.59 9.36
CA ARG A 56 -1.29 -7.94 8.48
C ARG A 56 -1.59 -7.46 7.08
N TRP A 57 -0.54 -7.09 6.36
CA TRP A 57 -0.68 -6.21 5.22
C TRP A 57 -0.20 -6.84 3.93
N ARG A 58 -0.81 -6.44 2.83
CA ARG A 58 -0.41 -6.72 1.44
C ARG A 58 -0.44 -5.42 0.68
N PHE A 59 0.55 -5.21 -0.14
CA PHE A 59 0.67 -4.00 -0.95
C PHE A 59 1.06 -4.37 -2.37
N SER A 60 0.68 -3.52 -3.31
CA SER A 60 1.26 -3.52 -4.64
C SER A 60 1.80 -2.15 -4.99
N CYS A 61 2.84 -2.17 -5.82
CA CYS A 61 3.42 -0.99 -6.42
C CYS A 61 3.09 -0.96 -7.91
N GLY A 62 3.05 0.25 -8.46
CA GLY A 62 3.01 0.45 -9.90
C GLY A 62 3.76 1.71 -10.27
N PRO A 63 4.09 1.89 -11.56
CA PRO A 63 4.70 3.13 -12.03
C PRO A 63 3.78 4.30 -11.66
N ALA A 64 4.39 5.44 -11.32
CA ALA A 64 3.64 6.68 -11.29
C ALA A 64 2.96 6.92 -12.66
N PRO A 65 1.72 7.45 -12.69
CA PRO A 65 1.01 7.73 -13.94
C PRO A 65 1.87 8.45 -14.98
N ASN A 66 1.63 8.15 -16.26
CA ASN A 66 2.19 8.88 -17.41
C ASN A 66 3.74 8.93 -17.49
N GLY A 67 4.45 7.92 -16.99
CA GLY A 67 5.89 7.79 -17.18
C GLY A 67 6.73 8.77 -16.35
N ALA A 68 6.20 9.21 -15.20
CA ALA A 68 6.85 10.18 -14.33
C ALA A 68 8.26 9.71 -13.90
N SER A 69 9.25 10.59 -14.03
CA SER A 69 10.61 10.29 -13.56
C SER A 69 10.68 10.36 -12.03
N PRO A 70 11.40 9.44 -11.37
CA PRO A 70 11.56 9.45 -9.91
C PRO A 70 12.08 10.80 -9.40
N GLY A 71 11.49 11.31 -8.33
CA GLY A 71 11.94 12.50 -7.62
C GLY A 71 12.48 12.21 -6.23
N ALA A 72 12.43 13.21 -5.36
CA ALA A 72 12.87 13.11 -3.97
C ALA A 72 11.89 12.26 -3.15
N CYS A 73 12.44 11.49 -2.21
CA CYS A 73 11.65 10.72 -1.25
C CYS A 73 12.12 10.97 0.17
N HIS A 74 11.20 10.94 1.12
CA HIS A 74 11.52 10.95 2.54
C HIS A 74 10.55 10.07 3.33
N TRP A 75 11.05 9.48 4.41
CA TRP A 75 10.20 8.86 5.42
C TRP A 75 9.78 9.93 6.44
N THR A 76 8.55 9.81 6.91
CA THR A 76 8.06 10.63 8.02
C THR A 76 8.53 10.07 9.37
N ASP A 77 8.33 10.86 10.42
CA ASP A 77 8.17 10.31 11.76
C ASP A 77 6.85 9.54 11.92
N TYR A 78 6.66 8.84 13.05
CA TYR A 78 5.41 8.13 13.30
C TYR A 78 4.28 9.14 13.42
N VAL A 79 3.26 9.01 12.58
CA VAL A 79 2.26 10.06 12.35
C VAL A 79 1.07 10.01 13.33
N ASN A 80 0.97 8.94 14.11
CA ASN A 80 -0.06 8.74 15.14
C ASN A 80 0.59 8.17 16.40
N ASN A 81 -0.06 8.32 17.56
CA ASN A 81 0.19 7.49 18.74
C ASN A 81 -0.71 6.25 18.73
N TRP A 82 -0.51 5.33 19.68
CA TRP A 82 -1.45 4.23 19.92
C TRP A 82 -2.82 4.79 20.32
N ASP A 83 -3.88 4.09 19.95
CA ASP A 83 -5.30 4.42 20.14
C ASP A 83 -5.76 5.73 19.49
N GLU A 84 -4.81 6.52 18.98
CA GLU A 84 -5.07 7.79 18.36
C GLU A 84 -5.32 7.65 16.85
N PRO A 85 -6.12 8.56 16.27
CA PRO A 85 -6.36 8.59 14.84
C PRO A 85 -5.08 8.77 14.03
N ILE A 86 -5.10 8.22 12.82
CA ILE A 86 -4.18 8.67 11.76
C ILE A 86 -4.90 9.80 11.03
N SER A 87 -4.26 10.95 10.90
CA SER A 87 -4.70 12.05 10.05
C SER A 87 -3.49 12.59 9.29
N PHE A 88 -3.12 11.88 8.22
CA PHE A 88 -1.88 12.14 7.51
C PHE A 88 -2.11 12.44 6.03
N MET A 89 -1.37 13.42 5.53
CA MET A 89 -1.24 13.75 4.12
C MET A 89 0.24 14.04 3.84
N CYS A 90 0.78 13.47 2.76
CA CYS A 90 2.10 13.84 2.28
C CYS A 90 2.15 15.32 1.90
N PRO A 91 3.33 15.96 1.88
CA PRO A 91 3.46 17.32 1.35
C PRO A 91 2.88 17.42 -0.07
N ALA A 92 2.48 18.63 -0.46
CA ALA A 92 1.89 18.86 -1.78
C ALA A 92 2.76 18.28 -2.91
N ASN A 93 2.13 17.58 -3.85
CA ASN A 93 2.77 16.90 -5.00
C ASN A 93 3.56 15.63 -4.69
N TYR A 94 3.46 15.11 -3.46
CA TYR A 94 4.03 13.81 -3.10
C TYR A 94 2.95 12.73 -3.10
N ALA A 95 3.36 11.52 -3.45
CA ALA A 95 2.55 10.30 -3.32
C ALA A 95 3.16 9.38 -2.26
N ILE A 96 2.31 8.61 -1.57
CA ILE A 96 2.75 7.54 -0.68
C ILE A 96 3.35 6.42 -1.54
N ALA A 97 4.61 6.08 -1.25
CA ALA A 97 5.38 5.05 -1.92
C ALA A 97 5.93 4.00 -0.94
N GLY A 98 5.55 4.06 0.33
CA GLY A 98 5.99 3.09 1.33
C GLY A 98 5.34 3.32 2.69
N ILE A 99 5.33 2.26 3.48
CA ILE A 99 4.73 2.20 4.82
C ILE A 99 5.68 1.43 5.72
N GLN A 100 5.84 1.95 6.93
CA GLN A 100 6.50 1.26 8.03
C GLN A 100 5.59 1.28 9.24
N SER A 101 5.48 0.16 9.95
CA SER A 101 4.68 0.07 11.15
C SER A 101 5.23 -0.96 12.12
N TYR A 102 4.86 -0.81 13.38
CA TYR A 102 5.03 -1.85 14.39
C TYR A 102 3.80 -1.84 15.29
N HIS A 103 3.52 -3.02 15.86
CA HIS A 103 2.40 -3.26 16.75
C HIS A 103 2.88 -3.26 18.21
N SER A 104 1.95 -3.01 19.13
CA SER A 104 2.18 -3.16 20.56
C SER A 104 1.06 -3.99 21.18
N ASN A 105 1.37 -5.17 21.70
CA ASN A 105 0.43 -6.02 22.44
C ASN A 105 -0.09 -5.37 23.74
N GLY A 106 0.48 -4.26 24.18
CA GLY A 106 -0.04 -3.52 25.35
C GLY A 106 -1.21 -2.63 25.00
N ALA A 107 -1.19 -2.05 23.79
CA ALA A 107 -2.23 -1.18 23.28
C ALA A 107 -3.11 -1.86 22.23
N GLU A 108 -2.70 -3.04 21.75
CA GLU A 108 -3.31 -3.79 20.65
C GLU A 108 -3.57 -2.94 19.39
N ASP A 109 -2.55 -2.15 19.05
CA ASP A 109 -2.66 -1.16 18.00
C ASP A 109 -1.36 -1.01 17.20
N ARG A 110 -1.36 -0.18 16.15
CA ARG A 110 -0.24 0.12 15.24
C ARG A 110 0.17 1.59 15.15
N ARG A 111 1.48 1.85 15.30
CA ARG A 111 2.12 3.11 14.92
C ARG A 111 2.45 3.10 13.44
N MET A 112 2.10 4.14 12.70
CA MET A 112 2.31 4.22 11.26
C MET A 112 3.32 5.28 10.85
N LYS A 113 4.17 4.95 9.88
CA LYS A 113 5.13 5.81 9.19
C LYS A 113 4.91 5.68 7.69
N PHE A 114 5.06 6.77 6.95
CA PHE A 114 4.86 6.78 5.51
C PHE A 114 6.10 7.28 4.79
N LYS A 115 6.35 6.74 3.60
CA LYS A 115 7.33 7.25 2.66
C LYS A 115 6.60 8.08 1.61
N CYS A 116 6.94 9.35 1.51
CA CYS A 116 6.40 10.25 0.50
C CYS A 116 7.45 10.46 -0.60
N CYS A 117 7.06 10.35 -1.87
CA CYS A 117 7.92 10.57 -3.03
C CYS A 117 7.31 11.55 -4.04
N THR A 118 8.13 12.44 -4.59
CA THR A 118 7.76 13.25 -5.78
C THR A 118 8.13 12.55 -7.07
N HIS A 119 7.58 13.09 -8.16
CA HIS A 119 8.02 12.76 -9.51
C HIS A 119 8.17 14.05 -10.31
N SER A 120 9.23 14.16 -11.10
CA SER A 120 9.59 15.40 -11.80
C SER A 120 8.48 15.84 -12.76
N GLY A 121 8.01 17.08 -12.60
CA GLY A 121 6.96 17.67 -13.44
C GLY A 121 5.53 17.29 -13.06
N PHE A 122 5.31 16.47 -12.02
CA PHE A 122 3.97 16.02 -11.63
C PHE A 122 3.43 16.74 -10.39
N LYS A 123 2.11 16.91 -10.34
CA LYS A 123 1.40 17.54 -9.22
C LYS A 123 0.17 16.76 -8.81
N THR A 124 -0.16 16.84 -7.52
CA THR A 124 -1.43 16.34 -6.97
C THR A 124 -2.50 17.40 -7.11
N TYR A 125 -3.67 17.05 -7.61
CA TYR A 125 -4.83 17.95 -7.72
C TYR A 125 -6.15 17.18 -7.59
N SER A 126 -7.26 17.91 -7.40
CA SER A 126 -8.60 17.34 -7.25
C SER A 126 -8.67 16.18 -6.24
N CYS A 127 -8.09 16.41 -5.06
CA CYS A 127 -8.00 15.39 -4.03
C CYS A 127 -9.34 15.13 -3.35
N SER A 128 -9.61 13.86 -3.03
CA SER A 128 -10.80 13.45 -2.29
C SER A 128 -10.47 12.39 -1.24
N LEU A 129 -11.09 12.52 -0.08
CA LEU A 129 -11.01 11.52 0.99
C LEU A 129 -12.13 10.51 0.79
N THR A 130 -11.80 9.22 0.81
CA THR A 130 -12.81 8.16 0.70
C THR A 130 -13.73 8.12 1.93
N ALA A 131 -14.86 7.43 1.78
CA ALA A 131 -15.56 6.86 2.95
C ALA A 131 -14.67 5.83 3.66
N TYR A 132 -15.09 5.35 4.83
CA TYR A 132 -14.41 4.21 5.46
C TYR A 132 -14.45 3.00 4.53
N LEU A 133 -13.28 2.44 4.28
CA LEU A 133 -13.09 1.34 3.33
C LEU A 133 -13.25 -0.03 3.97
N ASN A 134 -13.33 -0.08 5.30
CA ASN A 134 -13.58 -1.29 6.08
C ASN A 134 -14.41 -1.00 7.33
N GLY A 135 -15.05 -2.04 7.85
CA GLY A 135 -15.56 -2.11 9.23
C GLY A 135 -14.51 -2.64 10.20
N TRP A 136 -14.86 -2.67 11.49
CA TRP A 136 -14.08 -3.36 12.52
C TRP A 136 -14.00 -4.86 12.22
N ASP A 137 -12.86 -5.46 12.45
CA ASP A 137 -12.50 -6.87 12.21
C ASP A 137 -12.70 -7.30 10.75
N ARG A 138 -12.88 -6.33 9.85
CA ARG A 138 -13.11 -6.56 8.42
C ARG A 138 -11.88 -6.20 7.61
N PRO A 139 -11.66 -6.93 6.50
CA PRO A 139 -10.57 -6.62 5.59
C PRO A 139 -10.67 -5.19 5.08
N LEU A 140 -9.53 -4.53 4.99
CA LEU A 140 -9.35 -3.39 4.10
C LEU A 140 -8.91 -3.94 2.75
N ASP A 141 -9.60 -3.55 1.67
CA ASP A 141 -9.19 -3.84 0.30
C ASP A 141 -9.42 -2.60 -0.55
N TYR A 142 -8.32 -1.99 -1.02
CA TYR A 142 -8.39 -0.77 -1.79
C TYR A 142 -7.35 -0.76 -2.90
N THR A 143 -7.81 -0.46 -4.12
CA THR A 143 -6.97 -0.19 -5.27
C THR A 143 -7.15 1.26 -5.70
N VAL A 144 -6.04 1.98 -5.83
CA VAL A 144 -6.02 3.38 -6.25
C VAL A 144 -6.46 3.47 -7.72
N PRO A 145 -7.48 4.29 -8.05
CA PRO A 145 -7.96 4.46 -9.42
C PRO A 145 -6.85 4.85 -10.41
N GLY A 146 -7.10 4.60 -11.70
CA GLY A 146 -6.21 5.04 -12.78
C GLY A 146 -6.03 6.56 -12.80
N GLY A 147 -4.83 7.04 -13.12
CA GLY A 147 -4.50 8.48 -13.09
C GLY A 147 -4.41 9.11 -11.70
N GLN A 148 -4.66 8.34 -10.64
CA GLN A 148 -4.60 8.78 -9.26
C GLN A 148 -3.46 8.14 -8.47
N VAL A 149 -3.09 8.82 -7.39
CA VAL A 149 -2.12 8.37 -6.40
C VAL A 149 -2.71 8.45 -4.99
N LEU A 150 -2.21 7.62 -4.10
CA LEU A 150 -2.46 7.75 -2.67
C LEU A 150 -1.62 8.91 -2.13
N ALA A 151 -2.26 9.98 -1.67
CA ALA A 151 -1.58 11.18 -1.14
C ALA A 151 -1.65 11.27 0.39
N GLY A 152 -2.52 10.49 1.03
CA GLY A 152 -2.69 10.50 2.47
C GLY A 152 -3.48 9.31 2.97
N TRP A 153 -3.48 9.12 4.28
CA TRP A 153 -4.12 8.02 4.97
C TRP A 153 -4.78 8.57 6.23
N ALA A 154 -6.05 8.23 6.45
CA ALA A 154 -6.74 8.52 7.70
C ALA A 154 -7.31 7.25 8.34
N SER A 155 -7.39 7.22 9.66
CA SER A 155 -7.89 6.05 10.39
C SER A 155 -8.36 6.41 11.78
N VAL A 156 -9.31 5.64 12.30
CA VAL A 156 -9.72 5.67 13.71
C VAL A 156 -9.56 4.30 14.32
N HIS A 157 -9.21 4.28 15.61
CA HIS A 157 -9.07 3.09 16.44
C HIS A 157 -10.32 2.89 17.31
N SER A 158 -10.54 1.66 17.80
CA SER A 158 -11.57 1.34 18.78
C SER A 158 -11.06 0.28 19.75
N ASN A 159 -10.85 0.65 21.01
CA ASN A 159 -10.39 -0.29 22.05
C ASN A 159 -11.40 -1.41 22.35
N GLY A 160 -12.68 -1.26 21.94
CA GLY A 160 -13.65 -2.35 22.05
C GLY A 160 -13.46 -3.46 21.01
N ALA A 161 -12.81 -3.14 19.89
CA ALA A 161 -12.52 -4.08 18.80
C ALA A 161 -11.03 -4.33 18.64
N GLU A 162 -10.18 -3.51 19.28
CA GLU A 162 -8.72 -3.45 19.08
C GLU A 162 -8.35 -3.51 17.59
N ASP A 163 -9.04 -2.66 16.83
CA ASP A 163 -8.95 -2.62 15.39
C ASP A 163 -9.06 -1.19 14.85
N ARG A 164 -8.67 -1.03 13.58
CA ARG A 164 -8.69 0.24 12.84
C ARG A 164 -9.60 0.20 11.62
N ARG A 165 -10.38 1.26 11.46
CA ARG A 165 -11.04 1.59 10.17
C ARG A 165 -10.22 2.61 9.41
N HIS A 166 -10.14 2.47 8.09
CA HIS A 166 -9.27 3.27 7.25
C HIS A 166 -10.00 4.04 6.17
N LYS A 167 -9.44 5.20 5.81
CA LYS A 167 -9.79 6.03 4.67
C LYS A 167 -8.50 6.40 3.93
N MET A 168 -8.63 6.61 2.63
CA MET A 168 -7.52 7.01 1.77
C MET A 168 -7.78 8.40 1.22
N LEU A 169 -6.78 9.27 1.27
CA LEU A 169 -6.80 10.50 0.49
C LEU A 169 -6.17 10.20 -0.86
N VAL A 170 -6.97 10.30 -1.92
CA VAL A 170 -6.50 10.10 -3.29
C VAL A 170 -6.56 11.39 -4.07
N CYS A 171 -5.58 11.60 -4.94
CA CYS A 171 -5.50 12.78 -5.79
C CYS A 171 -5.27 12.35 -7.23
N ASN A 172 -5.79 13.12 -8.18
CA ASN A 172 -5.28 13.05 -9.56
C ASN A 172 -3.80 13.45 -9.55
N TYR A 173 -3.02 12.82 -10.44
CA TYR A 173 -1.58 13.03 -10.50
C TYR A 173 -1.11 13.11 -11.94
N GLY A 174 -0.65 14.29 -12.33
CA GLY A 174 -0.36 14.59 -13.74
C GLY A 174 0.63 15.74 -13.91
N GLN A 175 1.13 15.86 -15.13
CA GLN A 175 1.99 16.97 -15.55
C GLN A 175 1.16 18.23 -15.74
N LEU A 176 1.71 19.40 -15.40
CA LEU A 176 1.03 20.67 -15.63
C LEU A 176 1.35 21.33 -16.98
N ASP A 177 2.06 20.65 -17.87
CA ASP A 177 2.45 21.18 -19.19
C ASP A 177 1.87 20.34 -20.34
N ALA A 178 0.56 20.05 -20.31
CA ALA A 178 -0.18 19.49 -21.45
C ALA A 178 -1.09 20.55 -22.09
#